data_AF-A0A940FU17-F1
#
_entry.id   AF-A0A940FU17-F1
#
_cell.length_a   1.000
_cell.length_b   1.000
_cell.length_c   1.000
_cell.angle_alpha   90.00
_cell.angle_beta   90.00
_cell.angle_gamma   90.00
#
_symmetry.space_group_name_H-M   'P 1'
#
loop_
_entity.id
_entity.type
_entity.pdbx_description
1 polymer ?
#
loop_
_entity_poly.entity_id
_entity_poly.type
_entity_poly.pdbx_seq_one_letter_code
_entity_poly.pdbx_strand_id
1 'polypeptide(L)'
;FQVAMNLVEKAIRSQFINYFPNPDTFKKRRGTQQGNGNPYSSVQAWFDKGNSLNILFNLTDEEKLRELYRVDGLHAMVKKHFKHANDSEAALLMEFVLHGLSAYSIISKRIVDNKIEFKDLMGSMLNLGPSSGFSDEDMDKEDFN
;
A
#
# COMPACT_ATOMS: atom_id res chain seq x y z
N PHE A 1 -17.31 -13.86 0.88
CA PHE A 1 -15.89 -13.51 0.66
C PHE A 1 -15.55 -12.11 1.15
N GLN A 2 -16.36 -11.09 0.85
CA GLN A 2 -16.12 -9.69 1.23
C GLN A 2 -15.77 -9.49 2.72
N VAL A 3 -16.55 -10.08 3.64
CA VAL A 3 -16.30 -9.95 5.09
C VAL A 3 -14.93 -10.49 5.48
N ALA A 4 -14.52 -11.64 4.94
CA ALA A 4 -13.21 -12.23 5.23
C ALA A 4 -12.07 -11.33 4.72
N MET A 5 -12.21 -10.76 3.52
CA MET A 5 -11.23 -9.82 2.98
C MET A 5 -11.14 -8.54 3.81
N ASN A 6 -12.27 -7.99 4.25
CA ASN A 6 -12.30 -6.82 5.13
C ASN A 6 -11.60 -7.11 6.47
N LEU A 7 -11.78 -8.31 7.04
CA LEU A 7 -11.08 -8.71 8.26
C LEU A 7 -9.57 -8.84 8.04
N VAL A 8 -9.14 -9.40 6.90
CA VAL A 8 -7.73 -9.49 6.52
C VAL A 8 -7.13 -8.08 6.35
N GLU A 9 -7.83 -7.16 5.70
CA GLU A 9 -7.36 -5.78 5.54
C GLU A 9 -7.24 -5.05 6.87
N LYS A 10 -8.20 -5.22 7.78
CA LYS A 10 -8.11 -4.70 9.16
C LYS A 10 -6.92 -5.28 9.91
N ALA A 11 -6.67 -6.59 9.77
CA ALA A 11 -5.51 -7.24 10.38
C ALA A 11 -4.18 -6.72 9.82
N ILE A 12 -4.09 -6.55 8.50
CA ILE A 12 -2.93 -5.94 7.83
C ILE A 12 -2.70 -4.53 8.35
N ARG A 13 -3.75 -3.69 8.38
CA ARG A 13 -3.67 -2.31 8.88
C ARG A 13 -3.16 -2.25 10.32
N SER A 14 -3.70 -3.09 11.19
CA SER A 14 -3.29 -3.18 12.60
C SER A 14 -1.85 -3.68 12.78
N GLN A 15 -1.41 -4.65 11.97
CA GLN A 15 -0.04 -5.14 12.06
C GLN A 15 0.98 -4.19 11.42
N PHE A 16 0.58 -3.46 10.38
CA PHE A 16 1.50 -2.61 9.63
C PHE A 16 2.24 -1.61 10.51
N ILE A 17 1.54 -0.99 11.46
CA ILE A 17 2.10 0.01 12.38
C ILE A 17 3.07 -0.56 13.42
N ASN A 18 3.13 -1.88 13.59
CA ASN A 18 4.11 -2.53 14.45
C ASN A 18 5.47 -2.69 13.76
N TYR A 19 5.50 -2.63 12.42
CA TYR A 19 6.71 -2.82 11.62
C TYR A 19 7.18 -1.53 10.94
N PHE A 20 6.25 -0.66 10.53
CA PHE A 20 6.53 0.55 9.76
C PHE A 20 5.83 1.78 10.36
N PRO A 21 6.33 3.01 10.13
CA PRO A 21 5.73 4.23 10.66
C PRO A 21 4.25 4.41 10.27
N ASN A 22 3.37 4.75 11.21
CA ASN A 22 1.94 4.89 10.89
C ASN A 22 1.68 5.92 9.76
N PRO A 23 1.13 5.51 8.60
CA PRO A 23 0.94 6.41 7.47
C PRO A 23 0.00 7.59 7.73
N ASP A 24 -1.00 7.45 8.61
CA ASP A 24 -1.95 8.53 8.90
C ASP A 24 -1.28 9.73 9.60
N THR A 25 -0.15 9.51 10.27
CA THR A 25 0.61 10.59 10.93
C THR A 25 1.25 11.57 9.94
N PHE A 26 1.34 11.19 8.66
CA PHE A 26 1.94 11.98 7.59
C PHE A 26 0.92 12.66 6.66
N LYS A 27 -0.37 12.28 6.72
CA LYS A 27 -1.43 12.88 5.89
C LYS A 27 -1.69 14.35 6.23
N LYS A 28 -1.49 14.76 7.50
CA LYS A 28 -1.79 16.12 8.00
C LYS A 28 -0.64 17.13 7.84
N ARG A 29 0.57 16.72 7.44
CA ARG A 29 1.77 17.58 7.42
C ARG A 29 2.10 18.21 6.06
N ARG A 30 1.09 18.58 5.26
CA ARG A 30 1.33 19.36 4.02
C ARG A 30 1.69 20.83 4.28
N GLY A 31 1.53 21.32 5.51
CA GLY A 31 1.65 22.76 5.83
C GLY A 31 2.92 23.21 6.55
N THR A 32 3.52 22.43 7.45
CA THR A 32 4.58 22.96 8.32
C THR A 32 5.55 21.89 8.84
N GLN A 33 6.83 22.22 8.65
CA GLN A 33 8.03 21.74 9.33
C GLN A 33 8.76 20.49 8.81
N GLN A 34 9.99 20.78 8.41
CA GLN A 34 11.13 19.91 8.18
C GLN A 34 11.41 19.09 9.44
N GLY A 35 11.27 17.77 9.32
CA GLY A 35 11.57 16.84 10.40
C GLY A 35 11.24 15.42 9.95
N ASN A 36 12.06 14.90 9.03
CA ASN A 36 11.94 13.62 8.33
C ASN A 36 10.65 13.50 7.49
N GLY A 37 10.78 13.79 6.19
CA GLY A 37 9.68 13.68 5.22
C GLY A 37 8.99 12.31 5.24
N ASN A 38 7.77 12.24 4.69
CA ASN A 38 6.97 11.02 4.62
C ASN A 38 7.82 9.86 4.06
N PRO A 39 8.07 8.78 4.82
CA PRO A 39 8.91 7.67 4.36
C PRO A 39 8.34 7.01 3.11
N TYR A 40 7.02 7.08 2.91
CA TYR A 40 6.28 6.48 1.80
C TYR A 40 6.24 7.34 0.53
N SER A 41 6.78 8.56 0.58
CA SER A 41 6.69 9.52 -0.52
C SER A 41 7.23 9.00 -1.85
N SER A 42 8.38 8.30 -1.85
CA SER A 42 8.97 7.74 -3.09
C SER A 42 8.09 6.64 -3.70
N VAL A 43 7.57 5.74 -2.86
CA VAL A 43 6.69 4.64 -3.29
C VAL A 43 5.39 5.21 -3.83
N GLN A 44 4.77 6.14 -3.11
CA GLN A 44 3.54 6.82 -3.55
C GLN A 44 3.76 7.55 -4.87
N ALA A 45 4.82 8.37 -4.98
CA ALA A 45 5.14 9.11 -6.19
C ALA A 45 5.40 8.19 -7.40
N TRP A 46 5.85 6.96 -7.20
CA TRP A 46 5.99 5.99 -8.29
C TRP A 46 4.62 5.61 -8.87
N PHE A 47 3.62 5.35 -8.03
CA PHE A 47 2.26 5.06 -8.47
C PHE A 47 1.58 6.31 -9.06
N ASP A 48 1.75 7.48 -8.44
CA ASP A 48 1.18 8.76 -8.90
C ASP A 48 1.63 9.12 -10.33
N LYS A 49 2.79 8.62 -10.79
CA LYS A 49 3.27 8.75 -12.19
C LYS A 49 2.50 7.88 -13.19
N GLY A 50 1.49 7.13 -12.75
CA GLY A 50 0.69 6.22 -13.58
C GLY A 50 1.28 4.81 -13.70
N ASN A 51 2.34 4.47 -12.95
CA ASN A 51 2.86 3.11 -12.92
C ASN A 51 1.88 2.18 -12.22
N SER A 52 1.95 0.88 -12.55
CA SER A 52 1.19 -0.15 -11.86
C SER A 52 2.05 -1.38 -11.61
N LEU A 53 1.75 -2.10 -10.53
CA LEU A 53 2.40 -3.35 -10.18
C LEU A 53 1.37 -4.47 -10.19
N ASN A 54 1.66 -5.55 -10.91
CA ASN A 54 0.82 -6.74 -10.95
C ASN A 54 1.58 -7.91 -10.33
N ILE A 55 1.08 -8.45 -9.23
CA ILE A 55 1.63 -9.64 -8.59
C ILE A 55 0.69 -10.81 -8.90
N LEU A 56 1.11 -11.71 -9.78
CA LEU A 56 0.34 -12.92 -10.09
C LEU A 56 0.49 -13.94 -8.96
N PHE A 57 -0.56 -14.70 -8.68
CA PHE A 57 -0.54 -15.69 -7.58
C PHE A 57 0.38 -16.89 -7.84
N ASN A 58 0.80 -17.10 -9.08
CA ASN A 58 1.67 -18.20 -9.50
C ASN A 58 3.10 -17.75 -9.81
N LEU A 59 3.51 -16.52 -9.41
CA LEU A 59 4.90 -16.11 -9.53
C LEU A 59 5.80 -16.95 -8.62
N THR A 60 6.98 -17.30 -9.14
CA THR A 60 8.10 -17.75 -8.33
C THR A 60 8.62 -16.63 -7.43
N ASP A 61 9.34 -16.97 -6.35
CA ASP A 61 9.91 -15.96 -5.45
C ASP A 61 10.86 -15.00 -6.17
N GLU A 62 11.64 -15.49 -7.13
CA GLU A 62 12.55 -14.67 -7.94
C GLU A 62 11.79 -13.70 -8.87
N GLU A 63 10.70 -14.14 -9.49
CA GLU A 63 9.84 -13.28 -10.31
C GLU A 63 9.16 -12.21 -9.47
N LYS A 64 8.59 -12.61 -8.32
CA LYS A 64 7.97 -11.69 -7.37
C LYS A 64 8.98 -10.64 -6.90
N LEU A 65 10.19 -11.05 -6.55
CA LEU A 65 11.25 -10.15 -6.13
C LEU A 65 11.60 -9.15 -7.23
N ARG A 66 11.73 -9.61 -8.48
CA ARG A 66 11.96 -8.73 -9.63
C ARG A 66 10.84 -7.70 -9.81
N GLU A 67 9.58 -8.10 -9.68
CA GLU A 67 8.45 -7.18 -9.74
C GLU A 67 8.51 -6.13 -8.62
N LEU A 68 8.78 -6.55 -7.38
CA LEU A 68 8.89 -5.63 -6.22
C LEU A 68 10.02 -4.61 -6.39
N TYR A 69 11.16 -5.01 -6.97
CA TYR A 69 12.28 -4.09 -7.24
C TYR A 69 11.97 -2.99 -8.24
N ARG A 70 10.91 -3.12 -9.05
CA ARG A 70 10.49 -2.08 -10.01
C ARG A 70 9.89 -0.85 -9.34
N VAL A 71 9.42 -1.00 -8.09
CA VAL A 71 8.78 0.09 -7.35
C VAL A 71 9.84 0.97 -6.70
N ASP A 72 10.00 2.19 -7.23
CA ASP A 72 11.01 3.12 -6.76
C ASP A 72 10.89 3.41 -5.25
N GLY A 73 12.01 3.28 -4.54
CA GLY A 73 12.09 3.57 -3.11
C GLY A 73 11.56 2.46 -2.19
N LEU A 74 10.90 1.42 -2.70
CA LEU A 74 10.33 0.34 -1.88
C LEU A 74 11.42 -0.45 -1.14
N HIS A 75 12.41 -0.96 -1.88
CA HIS A 75 13.53 -1.71 -1.29
C HIS A 75 14.36 -0.86 -0.32
N ALA A 76 14.67 0.39 -0.70
CA ALA A 76 15.45 1.30 0.13
C ALA A 76 14.73 1.62 1.45
N MET A 77 13.40 1.78 1.42
CA MET A 77 12.58 1.94 2.62
C MET A 77 12.66 0.72 3.53
N VAL A 78 12.48 -0.49 2.98
CA VAL A 78 12.55 -1.72 3.77
C VAL A 78 13.93 -1.87 4.42
N LYS A 79 15.02 -1.70 3.67
CA LYS A 79 16.38 -1.79 4.22
C LYS A 79 16.71 -0.69 5.23
N LYS A 80 16.06 0.48 5.17
CA LYS A 80 16.20 1.53 6.18
C LYS A 80 15.67 1.10 7.56
N HIS A 81 14.55 0.36 7.57
CA HIS A 81 13.92 -0.14 8.80
C HIS A 81 14.48 -1.50 9.23
N PHE A 82 14.82 -2.36 8.28
CA PHE A 82 15.25 -3.74 8.50
C PHE A 82 16.59 -4.00 7.80
N LYS A 83 17.67 -3.44 8.33
CA LYS A 83 19.03 -3.49 7.73
C LYS A 83 19.59 -4.89 7.58
N HIS A 84 19.17 -5.82 8.44
CA HIS A 84 19.68 -7.19 8.50
C HIS A 84 18.76 -8.21 7.82
N ALA A 85 17.63 -7.77 7.25
CA ALA A 85 16.75 -8.66 6.51
C ALA A 85 17.49 -9.27 5.31
N ASN A 86 17.45 -10.59 5.19
CA ASN A 86 17.89 -11.28 3.97
C ASN A 86 16.96 -10.97 2.79
N ASP A 87 17.26 -11.49 1.60
CA ASP A 87 16.50 -11.11 0.39
C ASP A 87 15.05 -11.61 0.43
N SER A 88 14.79 -12.80 0.96
CA SER A 88 13.44 -13.34 1.12
C SER A 88 12.64 -12.55 2.15
N GLU A 89 13.26 -12.19 3.28
CA GLU A 89 12.65 -11.34 4.32
C GLU A 89 12.37 -9.94 3.78
N ALA A 90 13.31 -9.37 3.02
CA ALA A 90 13.12 -8.07 2.39
C ALA A 90 11.98 -8.11 1.35
N ALA A 91 11.89 -9.17 0.54
CA ALA A 91 10.79 -9.38 -0.40
C ALA A 91 9.43 -9.40 0.31
N LEU A 92 9.32 -10.18 1.38
CA LEU A 92 8.11 -10.25 2.20
C LEU A 92 7.74 -8.88 2.78
N LEU A 93 8.72 -8.16 3.32
CA LEU A 93 8.51 -6.82 3.88
C LEU A 93 8.11 -5.80 2.81
N MET A 94 8.66 -5.89 1.60
CA MET A 94 8.27 -5.04 0.46
C MET A 94 6.81 -5.30 0.05
N GLU A 95 6.41 -6.57 -0.06
CA GLU A 95 5.02 -6.95 -0.29
C GLU A 95 4.12 -6.42 0.84
N PHE A 96 4.52 -6.60 2.09
CA PHE A 96 3.78 -6.12 3.26
C PHE A 96 3.61 -4.60 3.26
N VAL A 97 4.61 -3.83 2.80
CA VAL A 97 4.48 -2.38 2.62
C VAL A 97 3.40 -2.03 1.62
N LEU A 98 3.35 -2.67 0.45
CA LEU A 98 2.32 -2.38 -0.55
C LEU A 98 0.91 -2.70 -0.03
N HIS A 99 0.76 -3.85 0.65
CA HIS A 99 -0.49 -4.22 1.30
C HIS A 99 -0.88 -3.22 2.40
N GLY A 100 0.06 -2.82 3.25
CA GLY A 100 -0.15 -1.82 4.30
C GLY A 100 -0.58 -0.47 3.72
N LEU A 101 0.15 0.06 2.74
CA LEU A 101 -0.20 1.33 2.08
C LEU A 101 -1.58 1.30 1.44
N SER A 102 -1.98 0.16 0.85
CA SER A 102 -3.33 0.01 0.33
C SER A 102 -4.40 0.01 1.41
N ALA A 103 -4.15 -0.64 2.56
CA ALA A 103 -5.05 -0.63 3.71
C ALA A 103 -5.13 0.73 4.43
N TYR A 104 -4.21 1.65 4.12
CA TYR A 104 -4.24 3.06 4.52
C TYR A 104 -4.76 4.00 3.43
N SER A 105 -5.26 3.46 2.31
CA SER A 105 -5.75 4.23 1.16
C SER A 105 -4.70 5.25 0.71
N ILE A 106 -3.44 4.83 0.59
CA ILE A 106 -2.37 5.63 -0.03
C ILE A 106 -2.18 5.23 -1.49
N ILE A 107 -2.32 3.94 -1.77
CA ILE A 107 -2.35 3.36 -3.12
C ILE A 107 -3.61 2.51 -3.26
N SER A 108 -4.07 2.28 -4.48
CA SER A 108 -5.16 1.35 -4.76
C SER A 108 -4.64 -0.09 -4.77
N LYS A 109 -5.47 -1.03 -4.34
CA LYS A 109 -5.27 -2.47 -4.50
C LYS A 109 -6.56 -3.07 -5.07
N ARG A 110 -6.45 -3.88 -6.11
CA ARG A 110 -7.56 -4.70 -6.63
C ARG A 110 -7.11 -6.13 -6.83
N ILE A 111 -7.98 -7.06 -6.47
CA ILE A 111 -7.80 -8.48 -6.81
C ILE A 111 -8.62 -8.72 -8.07
N VAL A 112 -7.96 -9.08 -9.16
CA VAL A 112 -8.60 -9.32 -10.46
C VAL A 112 -8.03 -10.60 -11.04
N ASP A 113 -8.90 -11.52 -11.43
CA ASP A 113 -8.54 -12.85 -11.93
C ASP A 113 -7.54 -13.57 -11.00
N ASN A 114 -6.31 -13.82 -11.47
CA ASN A 114 -5.25 -14.53 -10.76
C ASN A 114 -4.11 -13.60 -10.29
N LYS A 115 -4.42 -12.31 -10.03
CA LYS A 115 -3.42 -11.32 -9.63
C LYS A 115 -3.94 -10.30 -8.62
N ILE A 116 -3.00 -9.70 -7.91
CA ILE A 116 -3.19 -8.43 -7.19
C ILE A 116 -2.60 -7.31 -8.06
N GLU A 117 -3.39 -6.27 -8.29
CA GLU A 117 -2.98 -5.06 -8.98
C GLU A 117 -2.89 -3.90 -7.98
N PHE A 118 -1.72 -3.26 -7.90
CA PHE A 118 -1.51 -2.00 -7.20
C PHE A 118 -1.37 -0.85 -8.19
N LYS A 119 -2.07 0.27 -7.92
CA LYS A 119 -2.13 1.47 -8.78
C LYS A 119 -2.22 2.74 -7.95
N ASP A 120 -2.09 3.90 -8.61
CA ASP A 120 -2.50 5.17 -8.01
C ASP A 120 -3.95 5.11 -7.53
N LEU A 121 -4.20 5.69 -6.35
CA LEU A 121 -5.52 5.72 -5.74
C LEU A 121 -6.49 6.61 -6.53
N MET A 122 -6.07 7.84 -6.88
CA MET A 122 -6.96 8.84 -7.48
C MET A 122 -7.40 8.44 -8.88
N GLY A 123 -6.45 8.04 -9.72
CA GLY A 123 -6.71 7.49 -11.05
C GLY A 123 -7.53 6.21 -10.99
N SER A 124 -7.38 5.38 -9.96
CA SER A 124 -8.23 4.20 -9.80
C SER A 124 -9.68 4.57 -9.45
N MET A 125 -9.90 5.55 -8.58
CA MET A 125 -11.24 6.05 -8.24
C MET A 125 -11.96 6.67 -9.44
N LEU A 126 -11.26 7.49 -10.25
CA LEU A 126 -11.87 8.13 -11.44
C LEU A 126 -12.27 7.11 -12.53
N ASN A 127 -11.59 5.97 -12.61
CA ASN A 127 -11.90 4.90 -13.55
C ASN A 127 -13.03 3.98 -13.06
N LEU A 128 -13.41 4.07 -11.79
CA LEU A 128 -14.61 3.41 -11.26
C LEU A 128 -15.80 4.30 -11.61
N GLY A 129 -16.52 3.96 -12.69
CA GLY A 129 -17.76 4.63 -13.05
C GLY A 129 -18.80 4.59 -11.91
N PRO A 130 -19.91 5.34 -12.03
CA PRO A 130 -20.90 5.55 -10.95
C PRO A 130 -21.66 4.28 -10.50
N SER A 131 -21.29 3.09 -10.95
CA SER A 131 -21.96 1.81 -10.67
C SER A 131 -21.13 0.81 -9.86
N SER A 132 -19.89 1.11 -9.50
CA SER A 132 -19.09 0.26 -8.59
C SER A 132 -19.26 0.75 -7.16
N GLY A 133 -20.18 0.11 -6.44
CA GLY A 133 -20.55 0.40 -5.06
C GLY A 133 -19.39 0.26 -4.07
N PHE A 134 -18.59 1.31 -3.96
CA PHE A 134 -18.07 1.71 -2.67
C PHE A 134 -19.23 2.37 -1.94
N SER A 135 -19.74 1.69 -0.92
CA SER A 135 -20.67 2.28 0.04
C SER A 135 -19.99 3.49 0.67
N ASP A 136 -20.48 4.67 0.33
CA ASP A 136 -20.23 5.98 0.96
C ASP A 136 -20.57 6.00 2.47
N GLU A 137 -20.96 4.87 3.07
CA GLU A 137 -21.41 4.79 4.47
C GLU A 137 -20.28 4.71 5.51
N ASP A 138 -19.03 4.49 5.09
CA ASP A 138 -17.87 4.36 6.00
C ASP A 138 -17.02 5.63 6.13
N MET A 139 -17.35 6.73 5.43
CA MET A 139 -16.52 7.96 5.45
C MET A 139 -16.98 9.03 6.46
N ASP A 140 -18.15 8.86 7.10
CA ASP A 140 -18.82 9.91 7.92
C ASP A 140 -19.07 9.57 9.40
N LYS A 141 -18.40 8.57 10.01
CA LYS A 141 -18.75 8.13 11.38
C LYS A 141 -17.66 8.09 12.45
N GLU A 142 -16.52 8.76 12.29
CA GLU A 142 -15.54 8.88 13.38
C GLU A 142 -15.08 10.32 13.69
N ASP A 143 -15.97 11.31 13.50
CA ASP A 143 -15.90 12.58 14.24
C ASP A 143 -17.28 12.79 14.89
N PHE A 144 -17.29 13.01 16.21
CA PHE A 144 -18.44 13.04 17.15
C PHE A 144 -18.88 11.69 17.74
N ASN A 145 -18.08 11.15 18.68
CA ASN A 145 -18.49 11.14 20.10
C ASN A 145 -17.29 10.90 21.02
#